data_AF-A0A956MYK5-F1
#
_entry.id   AF-A0A956MYK5-F1
#
_cell.length_a   1.000
_cell.length_b   1.000
_cell.length_c   1.000
_cell.angle_alpha   90.00
_cell.angle_beta   90.00
_cell.angle_gamma   90.00
#
_symmetry.space_group_name_H-M   'P 1'
#
loop_
_entity.id
_entity.type
_entity.pdbx_description
1 polymer ?
#
loop_
_entity_poly.entity_id
_entity_poly.type
_entity_poly.pdbx_seq_one_letter_code
_entity_poly.pdbx_strand_id
1 'polypeptide(L)'
;MINKKVLTILIMSLMFTLLVGCSSVKEYSYDYNKISEISTISLAISDAYNNSSRKSDFKKESKKIIKDLQKTKMKTKEGKDVLKAYGKISKAMRELILDNWNKNKLNASAKRKLLKLSENLKDKLEKFEEKIEELKVESGFYETLEQLKS
;
A
#
# COMPACT_ATOMS: atom_id res chain seq x y z
N MET A 1 25.74 10.07 9.81
CA MET A 1 24.39 10.50 9.37
C MET A 1 24.04 9.77 8.08
N ILE A 2 23.10 8.82 8.12
CA ILE A 2 22.54 8.26 6.88
C ILE A 2 21.77 9.39 6.20
N ASN A 3 22.02 9.60 4.92
CA ASN A 3 21.41 10.69 4.20
C ASN A 3 19.91 10.42 4.03
N LYS A 4 19.06 11.14 4.78
CA LYS A 4 17.59 11.11 4.72
C LYS A 4 17.09 11.10 3.27
N LYS A 5 17.83 11.75 2.35
CA LYS A 5 17.59 11.82 0.90
C LYS A 5 17.36 10.47 0.21
N VAL A 6 18.11 9.40 0.52
CA VAL A 6 17.96 8.11 -0.21
C VAL A 6 16.65 7.41 0.16
N LEU A 7 16.26 7.49 1.43
CA LEU A 7 14.99 6.96 1.89
C LEU A 7 13.82 7.79 1.37
N THR A 8 13.94 9.13 1.42
CA THR A 8 12.92 10.03 0.87
C THR A 8 12.72 9.78 -0.63
N ILE A 9 13.79 9.54 -1.41
CA ILE A 9 13.68 9.22 -2.85
C ILE A 9 12.98 7.87 -3.07
N LEU A 10 13.32 6.82 -2.30
CA LEU A 10 12.66 5.52 -2.39
C LEU A 10 11.17 5.56 -2.04
N ILE A 11 10.82 6.35 -1.02
CA ILE A 11 9.44 6.49 -0.56
C ILE A 11 8.63 7.36 -1.54
N MET A 12 9.19 8.48 -2.02
CA MET A 12 8.55 9.32 -3.04
C MET A 12 8.34 8.56 -4.36
N SER A 13 9.31 7.73 -4.79
CA SER A 13 9.17 6.93 -6.01
C SER A 13 8.07 5.87 -5.92
N LEU A 14 7.83 5.31 -4.72
CA LEU A 14 6.74 4.35 -4.48
C LEU A 14 5.38 5.03 -4.27
N MET A 15 5.35 6.23 -3.69
CA MET A 15 4.10 6.96 -3.47
C MET A 15 3.52 7.52 -4.77
N PHE A 16 4.38 7.92 -5.72
CA PHE A 16 3.95 8.49 -7.00
C PHE A 16 3.20 7.48 -7.88
N THR A 17 3.47 6.18 -7.77
CA THR A 17 2.74 5.12 -8.49
C THR A 17 1.42 4.72 -7.84
N LEU A 18 1.15 5.13 -6.60
CA LEU A 18 -0.03 4.74 -5.81
C LEU A 18 -1.11 5.81 -5.71
N LEU A 19 -0.81 7.06 -6.08
CA LEU A 19 -1.73 8.21 -5.95
C LEU A 19 -2.68 8.41 -7.14
N VAL A 20 -2.56 7.64 -8.22
CA VAL A 20 -3.26 7.91 -9.49
C VAL A 20 -4.66 7.29 -9.60
N GLY A 21 -5.16 6.64 -8.55
CA GLY A 21 -6.39 5.86 -8.62
C GLY A 21 -7.23 5.96 -7.35
N CYS A 22 -7.90 7.11 -7.14
CA CYS A 22 -8.95 7.19 -6.14
C CYS A 22 -10.05 8.22 -6.52
N SER A 23 -10.96 7.87 -7.44
CA SER A 23 -12.25 8.57 -7.60
C SER A 23 -13.35 7.95 -6.72
N SER A 24 -13.97 8.78 -5.88
CA SER A 24 -14.87 8.41 -4.79
C SER A 24 -16.27 7.99 -5.26
N VAL A 25 -16.71 6.77 -4.91
CA VAL A 25 -18.13 6.38 -4.95
C VAL A 25 -18.52 5.80 -3.59
N LYS A 26 -19.56 6.40 -2.99
CA LYS A 26 -19.90 6.25 -1.56
C LYS A 26 -20.45 4.87 -1.17
N GLU A 27 -20.89 4.03 -2.11
CA GLU A 27 -21.48 2.71 -1.82
C GLU A 27 -20.47 1.55 -1.82
N TYR A 28 -19.32 1.69 -2.49
CA TYR A 28 -18.24 0.68 -2.48
C TYR A 28 -17.19 0.93 -1.40
N SER A 29 -17.59 1.66 -0.37
CA SER A 29 -16.69 2.40 0.50
C SER A 29 -15.84 1.53 1.43
N TYR A 30 -16.23 0.30 1.79
CA TYR A 30 -15.46 -0.41 2.83
C TYR A 30 -14.04 -0.80 2.39
N ASP A 31 -13.90 -1.65 1.35
CA ASP A 31 -12.57 -2.08 0.89
C ASP A 31 -11.78 -0.91 0.29
N TYR A 32 -12.48 0.01 -0.38
CA TYR A 32 -11.88 1.21 -0.95
C TYR A 32 -11.32 2.16 0.13
N ASN A 33 -12.08 2.43 1.20
CA ASN A 33 -11.59 3.19 2.36
C ASN A 33 -10.42 2.46 3.03
N LYS A 34 -10.48 1.13 3.12
CA LYS A 34 -9.33 0.34 3.62
C LYS A 34 -8.11 0.45 2.73
N ILE A 35 -8.26 0.50 1.41
CA ILE A 35 -7.14 0.75 0.49
C ILE A 35 -6.57 2.15 0.70
N SER A 36 -7.43 3.16 0.82
CA SER A 36 -7.01 4.52 1.14
C SER A 36 -6.21 4.57 2.46
N GLU A 37 -6.71 3.94 3.52
CA GLU A 37 -6.01 3.82 4.81
C GLU A 37 -4.63 3.14 4.66
N ILE A 38 -4.56 1.97 4.01
CA ILE A 38 -3.29 1.22 3.90
C ILE A 38 -2.31 1.83 2.91
N SER A 39 -2.75 2.69 1.98
CA SER A 39 -1.87 3.39 1.04
C SER A 39 -0.85 4.28 1.76
N THR A 40 -1.21 4.75 2.96
CA THR A 40 -0.37 5.58 3.85
C THR A 40 0.73 4.79 4.58
N ILE A 41 0.78 3.46 4.44
CA ILE A 41 1.74 2.62 5.18
C ILE A 41 3.20 2.98 4.87
N SER A 42 3.47 3.44 3.65
CA SER A 42 4.80 3.88 3.23
C SER A 42 5.25 5.12 4.02
N LEU A 43 4.33 6.05 4.27
CA LEU A 43 4.53 7.22 5.13
C LEU A 43 4.78 6.80 6.57
N ALA A 44 3.96 5.91 7.12
CA ALA A 44 4.13 5.42 8.50
C ALA A 44 5.51 4.76 8.71
N ILE A 45 5.99 3.98 7.74
CA ILE A 45 7.35 3.39 7.78
C ILE A 45 8.42 4.48 7.67
N SER A 46 8.21 5.50 6.83
CA SER A 46 9.09 6.69 6.74
C SER A 46 9.24 7.38 8.08
N ASP A 47 8.11 7.67 8.73
CA ASP A 47 8.05 8.40 9.99
C ASP A 47 8.69 7.59 11.10
N ALA A 48 8.43 6.28 11.14
CA ALA A 48 9.10 5.38 12.06
C ALA A 48 10.62 5.42 11.89
N TYR A 49 11.13 5.51 10.66
CA TYR A 49 12.57 5.66 10.43
C TYR A 49 13.08 7.03 10.89
N ASN A 50 12.42 8.11 10.49
CA ASN A 50 12.85 9.47 10.79
C ASN A 50 12.86 9.77 12.30
N ASN A 51 11.94 9.15 13.04
CA ASN A 51 11.81 9.30 14.48
C ASN A 51 12.63 8.28 15.28
N SER A 52 13.36 7.37 14.60
CA SER A 52 14.20 6.37 15.25
C SER A 52 15.66 6.80 15.27
N SER A 53 16.23 6.95 16.46
CA SER A 53 17.66 7.19 16.64
C SER A 53 18.50 5.91 16.57
N ARG A 54 17.90 4.74 16.83
CA ARG A 54 18.57 3.43 16.82
C ARG A 54 17.88 2.44 15.87
N LYS A 55 18.67 1.56 15.26
CA LYS A 55 18.20 0.47 14.39
C LYS A 55 17.17 -0.43 15.08
N SER A 56 17.36 -0.70 16.38
CA SER A 56 16.47 -1.51 17.21
C SER A 56 15.07 -0.91 17.31
N ASP A 57 15.00 0.41 17.41
CA ASP A 57 13.76 1.15 17.67
C ASP A 57 12.91 1.13 16.40
N PHE A 58 13.55 1.46 15.26
CA PHE A 58 12.93 1.29 13.94
C PHE A 58 12.49 -0.16 13.69
N LYS A 59 13.33 -1.14 14.03
CA LYS A 59 13.02 -2.58 13.84
C LYS A 59 11.74 -2.98 14.59
N LYS A 60 11.51 -2.41 15.77
CA LYS A 60 10.32 -2.65 16.62
C LYS A 60 9.10 -1.92 16.06
N GLU A 61 9.23 -0.63 15.76
CA GLU A 61 8.11 0.21 15.31
C GLU A 61 7.61 -0.21 13.93
N SER A 62 8.51 -0.36 12.95
CA SER A 62 8.16 -0.86 11.61
C SER A 62 7.51 -2.25 11.63
N LYS A 63 7.88 -3.12 12.59
CA LYS A 63 7.25 -4.45 12.75
C LYS A 63 5.81 -4.31 13.26
N LYS A 64 5.53 -3.35 14.14
CA LYS A 64 4.18 -3.06 14.64
C LYS A 64 3.30 -2.54 13.50
N ILE A 65 3.78 -1.54 12.77
CA ILE A 65 3.11 -0.96 11.58
C ILE A 65 2.71 -2.05 10.58
N ILE A 66 3.64 -2.94 10.21
CA ILE A 66 3.36 -4.04 9.27
C ILE A 66 2.37 -5.06 9.86
N LYS A 67 2.46 -5.37 11.16
CA LYS A 67 1.49 -6.27 11.81
C LYS A 67 0.09 -5.69 11.79
N ASP A 68 -0.05 -4.39 12.02
CA ASP A 68 -1.34 -3.72 12.03
C ASP A 68 -1.95 -3.67 10.63
N LEU A 69 -1.14 -3.39 9.59
CA LEU A 69 -1.54 -3.58 8.19
C LEU A 69 -2.09 -4.99 7.95
N GLN A 70 -1.38 -6.04 8.40
CA GLN A 70 -1.79 -7.42 8.15
C GLN A 70 -3.09 -7.83 8.89
N LYS A 71 -3.56 -7.05 9.87
CA LYS A 71 -4.85 -7.28 10.55
C LYS A 71 -6.03 -6.66 9.81
N THR A 72 -5.79 -5.79 8.82
CA THR A 72 -6.85 -5.18 8.02
C THR A 72 -7.70 -6.27 7.39
N LYS A 73 -9.02 -6.17 7.55
CA LYS A 73 -9.97 -7.08 6.92
C LYS A 73 -10.46 -6.46 5.62
N MET A 74 -10.33 -7.22 4.53
CA MET A 74 -10.89 -6.91 3.22
C MET A 74 -12.00 -7.91 2.90
N LYS A 75 -13.07 -7.46 2.25
CA LYS A 75 -14.24 -8.28 1.88
C LYS A 75 -13.99 -9.02 0.58
N THR A 76 -13.61 -8.27 -0.46
CA THR A 76 -13.39 -8.77 -1.82
C THR A 76 -12.11 -9.60 -1.92
N LYS A 77 -12.04 -10.47 -2.93
CA LYS A 77 -10.82 -11.22 -3.23
C LYS A 77 -9.71 -10.28 -3.70
N GLU A 78 -10.07 -9.29 -4.51
CA GLU A 78 -9.20 -8.28 -5.10
C GLU A 78 -8.62 -7.37 -4.00
N GLY A 79 -9.45 -6.93 -3.05
CA GLY A 79 -8.98 -6.17 -1.88
C GLY A 79 -8.02 -6.98 -1.00
N LYS A 80 -8.29 -8.28 -0.78
CA LYS A 80 -7.34 -9.18 -0.08
C LYS A 80 -6.01 -9.31 -0.83
N ASP A 81 -6.05 -9.37 -2.16
CA ASP A 81 -4.88 -9.43 -3.01
C ASP A 81 -4.04 -8.13 -2.93
N VAL A 82 -4.69 -6.97 -2.98
CA VAL A 82 -4.06 -5.65 -2.75
C VAL A 82 -3.42 -5.60 -1.36
N LEU A 83 -4.14 -6.00 -0.31
CA LEU A 83 -3.61 -6.05 1.06
C LEU A 83 -2.36 -6.93 1.16
N LYS A 84 -2.38 -8.10 0.51
CA LYS A 84 -1.23 -9.02 0.47
C LYS A 84 -0.04 -8.39 -0.27
N ALA A 85 -0.28 -7.66 -1.35
CA ALA A 85 0.75 -6.94 -2.10
C ALA A 85 1.38 -5.83 -1.26
N TYR A 86 0.57 -4.99 -0.58
CA TYR A 86 1.05 -4.01 0.40
C TYR A 86 1.88 -4.67 1.50
N GLY A 87 1.40 -5.78 2.08
CA GLY A 87 2.15 -6.50 3.11
C GLY A 87 3.54 -6.98 2.65
N LYS A 88 3.68 -7.39 1.39
CA LYS A 88 4.98 -7.80 0.81
C LYS A 88 5.90 -6.60 0.60
N ILE A 89 5.40 -5.50 0.02
CA ILE A 89 6.22 -4.33 -0.27
C ILE A 89 6.68 -3.65 1.02
N SER A 90 5.82 -3.52 2.03
CA SER A 90 6.17 -2.95 3.34
C SER A 90 7.25 -3.77 4.06
N LYS A 91 7.22 -5.11 3.98
CA LYS A 91 8.29 -5.97 4.51
C LYS A 91 9.61 -5.75 3.78
N ALA A 92 9.57 -5.69 2.45
CA ALA A 92 10.76 -5.45 1.64
C ALA A 92 11.37 -4.07 1.92
N MET A 93 10.55 -3.03 2.07
CA MET A 93 11.00 -1.69 2.48
C MET A 93 11.68 -1.73 3.85
N ARG A 94 11.04 -2.38 4.83
CA ARG A 94 11.61 -2.52 6.18
C ARG A 94 12.97 -3.24 6.16
N GLU A 95 13.08 -4.36 5.46
CA GLU A 95 14.34 -5.11 5.31
C GLU A 95 15.42 -4.23 4.68
N LEU A 96 15.09 -3.53 3.60
CA LEU A 96 16.01 -2.63 2.92
C LEU A 96 16.51 -1.53 3.86
N ILE A 97 15.63 -0.90 4.64
CA ILE A 97 16.03 0.14 5.59
C ILE A 97 16.95 -0.45 6.67
N LEU A 98 16.62 -1.62 7.21
CA LEU A 98 17.44 -2.29 8.22
C LEU A 98 18.84 -2.65 7.69
N ASP A 99 18.91 -3.18 6.47
CA ASP A 99 20.16 -3.60 5.84
C ASP A 99 21.08 -2.42 5.49
N ASN A 100 20.48 -1.23 5.30
CA ASN A 100 21.17 0.00 4.93
C ASN A 100 21.21 1.04 6.06
N TRP A 101 20.87 0.67 7.30
CA TRP A 101 20.81 1.57 8.45
C TRP A 101 22.09 2.37 8.71
N ASN A 102 23.25 2.05 8.15
CA ASN A 102 24.43 2.92 8.22
C ASN A 102 25.23 2.88 6.92
N LYS A 103 24.58 2.51 5.80
CA LYS A 103 25.23 2.33 4.50
C LYS A 103 24.84 3.46 3.57
N ASN A 104 25.81 3.91 2.77
CA ASN A 104 25.63 5.01 1.83
C ASN A 104 25.20 4.57 0.43
N LYS A 105 25.02 3.26 0.20
CA LYS A 105 24.75 2.72 -1.14
C LYS A 105 23.62 1.70 -1.09
N LEU A 106 22.60 1.94 -1.90
CA LEU A 106 21.54 0.98 -2.13
C LEU A 106 22.07 -0.17 -3.00
N ASN A 107 21.80 -1.41 -2.61
CA ASN A 107 22.15 -2.54 -3.46
C ASN A 107 21.19 -2.60 -4.68
N ALA A 108 21.72 -2.88 -5.87
CA ALA A 108 20.94 -2.88 -7.11
C ALA A 108 19.90 -4.01 -7.19
N SER A 109 20.12 -5.12 -6.47
CA SER A 109 19.19 -6.24 -6.38
C SER A 109 17.92 -5.88 -5.61
N ALA A 110 18.05 -5.13 -4.51
CA ALA A 110 16.98 -4.64 -3.67
C ALA A 110 16.14 -3.60 -4.41
N LYS A 111 16.77 -2.72 -5.20
CA LYS A 111 16.05 -1.81 -6.11
C LYS A 111 15.18 -2.60 -7.11
N ARG A 112 15.75 -3.62 -7.76
CA ARG A 112 15.02 -4.49 -8.69
C ARG A 112 13.89 -5.25 -8.01
N LYS A 113 14.09 -5.76 -6.79
CA LYS A 113 13.05 -6.43 -6.00
C LYS A 113 11.89 -5.50 -5.66
N LEU A 114 12.18 -4.27 -5.23
CA LEU A 114 11.14 -3.27 -4.95
C LEU A 114 10.37 -2.87 -6.20
N LEU A 115 11.04 -2.72 -7.35
CA LEU A 115 10.39 -2.40 -8.61
C LEU A 115 9.37 -3.48 -9.00
N LYS A 116 9.78 -4.76 -8.98
CA LYS A 116 8.87 -5.90 -9.26
C LYS A 116 7.69 -5.96 -8.30
N LEU A 117 7.89 -5.65 -7.02
CA LEU A 117 6.81 -5.61 -6.03
C LEU A 117 5.86 -4.43 -6.29
N SER A 118 6.38 -3.29 -6.75
CA SER A 118 5.60 -2.12 -7.13
C SER A 118 4.76 -2.39 -8.39
N GLU A 119 5.33 -3.02 -9.41
CA GLU A 119 4.61 -3.45 -10.62
C GLU A 119 3.48 -4.41 -10.24
N ASN A 120 3.78 -5.46 -9.46
CA ASN A 120 2.73 -6.36 -8.99
C ASN A 120 1.67 -5.64 -8.14
N LEU A 121 2.01 -4.63 -7.34
CA LEU A 121 1.02 -3.87 -6.58
C LEU A 121 0.11 -3.04 -7.51
N LYS A 122 0.68 -2.43 -8.56
CA LYS A 122 -0.07 -1.71 -9.59
C LYS A 122 -1.09 -2.62 -10.28
N ASP A 123 -0.65 -3.80 -10.73
CA ASP A 123 -1.54 -4.80 -11.36
C ASP A 123 -2.68 -5.25 -10.43
N LYS A 124 -2.45 -5.30 -9.11
CA LYS A 124 -3.49 -5.64 -8.14
C LYS A 124 -4.46 -4.49 -7.89
N LEU A 125 -3.98 -3.25 -7.92
CA LEU A 125 -4.82 -2.07 -7.80
C LEU A 125 -5.72 -1.91 -9.02
N GLU A 126 -5.20 -2.09 -10.24
CA GLU A 126 -6.00 -2.03 -11.47
C GLU A 126 -7.15 -3.05 -11.44
N LYS A 127 -6.86 -4.31 -11.08
CA LYS A 127 -7.91 -5.35 -10.93
C LYS A 127 -8.91 -5.06 -9.83
N PHE A 128 -8.48 -4.39 -8.76
CA PHE A 128 -9.39 -3.96 -7.72
C PHE A 128 -10.32 -2.85 -8.24
N GLU A 129 -9.78 -1.87 -8.95
CA GLU A 129 -10.57 -0.79 -9.56
C GLU A 129 -11.59 -1.33 -10.57
N GLU A 130 -11.19 -2.25 -11.44
CA GLU A 130 -12.09 -2.96 -12.37
C GLU A 130 -13.23 -3.64 -11.61
N LYS A 131 -12.92 -4.39 -10.55
CA LYS A 131 -13.93 -5.07 -9.74
C LYS A 131 -14.88 -4.11 -9.04
N ILE A 132 -14.36 -2.97 -8.56
CA ILE A 132 -15.19 -1.93 -7.95
C ILE A 132 -16.13 -1.31 -9.00
N GLU A 133 -15.66 -1.09 -10.23
CA GLU A 133 -16.50 -0.57 -11.30
C GLU A 133 -17.58 -1.56 -11.74
N GLU A 134 -17.24 -2.85 -11.89
CA GLU A 134 -18.23 -3.91 -12.16
C GLU A 134 -19.36 -3.91 -11.12
N LEU A 135 -18.99 -3.88 -9.84
CA LEU A 135 -19.99 -3.90 -8.77
C LEU A 135 -20.87 -2.63 -8.83
N LYS A 136 -20.32 -1.44 -9.09
CA LYS A 136 -21.12 -0.21 -9.28
C LYS A 136 -22.17 -0.33 -10.37
N VAL A 137 -21.80 -0.91 -11.51
CA VAL A 137 -22.73 -1.13 -12.61
C VAL A 137 -23.82 -2.11 -12.19
N GLU A 138 -23.47 -3.19 -11.51
CA GLU A 138 -24.44 -4.15 -10.98
C GLU A 138 -25.41 -3.51 -9.98
N SER A 139 -24.94 -2.72 -9.01
CA SER A 139 -25.84 -2.07 -8.04
C SER A 139 -26.78 -1.06 -8.68
N GLY A 140 -26.28 -0.21 -9.58
CA GLY A 140 -27.13 0.75 -10.30
C GLY A 140 -28.20 0.07 -11.18
N PHE A 141 -27.88 -1.10 -11.74
CA PHE A 141 -28.85 -1.92 -12.46
C PHE A 141 -29.96 -2.44 -11.54
N TYR A 142 -29.62 -2.95 -10.36
CA TYR A 142 -30.62 -3.43 -9.38
C TYR A 142 -31.52 -2.32 -8.85
N GLU A 143 -30.97 -1.13 -8.56
CA GLU A 143 -31.77 0.04 -8.15
C GLU A 143 -32.78 0.43 -9.23
N THR A 144 -32.36 0.42 -10.50
CA THR A 144 -33.24 0.73 -11.63
C THR A 144 -34.39 -0.28 -11.74
N LEU A 145 -34.11 -1.58 -11.52
CA LEU A 145 -35.15 -2.62 -11.54
C LEU A 145 -36.15 -2.50 -10.39
N GLU A 146 -35.74 -2.05 -9.20
CA GLU A 146 -36.66 -1.79 -8.09
C GLU A 146 -37.56 -0.59 -8.35
N GLN A 147 -37.02 0.48 -8.94
CA GLN A 147 -37.80 1.65 -9.34
C GLN A 147 -38.86 1.31 -10.40
N LEU A 148 -38.54 0.42 -11.34
CA LEU A 148 -39.49 -0.03 -12.37
C LEU A 148 -40.60 -0.96 -11.84
N LYS A 149 -40.45 -1.51 -10.63
CA LYS A 149 -41.46 -2.34 -9.96
C LYS A 149 -42.40 -1.53 -9.05
N SER A 150 -42.11 -0.25 -8.83
CA SER A 150 -42.85 0.68 -7.97
C SER A 150 -43.80 1.54 -8.80
#